data_AF-F0GBC3-F1
#
_entry.id   AF-F0GBC3-F1
#
_cell.length_a   1.000
_cell.length_b   1.000
_cell.length_c   1.000
_cell.angle_alpha   90.00
_cell.angle_beta   90.00
_cell.angle_gamma   90.00
#
_symmetry.space_group_name_H-M   'P 1'
#
loop_
_entity.id
_entity.type
_entity.pdbx_description
1 polymer ?
#
loop_
_entity_poly.entity_id
_entity_poly.type
_entity_poly.pdbx_seq_one_letter_code
_entity_poly.pdbx_strand_id
1 'polypeptide(L)'
;SRVELDPQQDRHARAALEAYADSAAAEMPWLAEWLGERLQDAAQGDEPPTHCGATVERVFDLAHAWAASRPDYAAAAWEHVRDQLQQMLGQRTPVDDFI
;
A
#
# COMPACT_ATOMS: atom_id res chain seq x y z
N SER A 1 17.97 17.93 12.66
CA SER A 1 18.55 16.82 11.87
C SER A 1 17.59 16.50 10.73
N ARG A 2 18.08 16.30 9.50
CA ARG A 2 17.26 15.94 8.35
C ARG A 2 17.13 14.41 8.34
N VAL A 3 15.90 13.91 8.42
CA VAL A 3 15.62 12.48 8.22
C VAL A 3 15.55 12.26 6.71
N GLU A 4 16.51 11.51 6.17
CA GLU A 4 16.45 11.03 4.79
C GLU A 4 15.80 9.66 4.79
N LEU A 5 14.77 9.51 3.97
CA LEU A 5 14.08 8.25 3.77
C LEU A 5 14.94 7.40 2.83
N ASP A 6 15.55 6.34 3.36
CA ASP A 6 16.32 5.37 2.58
C ASP A 6 15.46 4.13 2.28
N PRO A 7 14.87 4.01 1.08
CA PRO A 7 14.01 2.87 0.75
C PRO A 7 14.72 1.52 0.69
N GLN A 8 16.07 1.49 0.69
CA GLN A 8 16.82 0.23 0.76
C GLN A 8 16.87 -0.33 2.19
N GLN A 9 16.77 0.53 3.20
CA GLN A 9 16.91 0.14 4.62
C GLN A 9 15.65 0.44 5.45
N ASP A 10 14.73 1.25 4.93
CA ASP A 10 13.50 1.66 5.58
C ASP A 10 12.27 1.16 4.80
N ARG A 11 11.61 0.16 5.38
CA ARG A 11 10.36 -0.43 4.85
C ARG A 11 9.23 0.59 4.69
N HIS A 12 9.19 1.65 5.49
CA HIS A 12 8.16 2.69 5.40
C HIS A 12 8.47 3.67 4.26
N ALA A 13 9.75 3.98 4.03
CA ALA A 13 10.20 4.74 2.86
C ALA A 13 9.88 3.99 1.55
N ARG A 14 10.14 2.68 1.52
CA ARG A 14 9.82 1.80 0.39
C ARG A 14 8.31 1.76 0.12
N ALA A 15 7.49 1.48 1.14
CA ALA A 15 6.03 1.46 0.98
C ALA A 15 5.45 2.80 0.49
N ALA A 16 6.04 3.93 0.90
CA ALA A 16 5.62 5.26 0.42
C ALA A 16 5.94 5.47 -1.07
N LEU A 17 7.08 4.97 -1.55
CA LEU A 17 7.46 5.03 -2.96
C LEU A 17 6.63 4.06 -3.81
N GLU A 18 6.34 2.85 -3.32
CA GLU A 18 5.44 1.88 -3.96
C GLU A 18 4.06 2.50 -4.19
N ALA A 19 3.45 3.09 -3.14
CA ALA A 19 2.15 3.75 -3.24
C ALA A 19 2.14 4.95 -4.21
N TYR A 20 3.25 5.70 -4.27
CA TYR A 20 3.37 6.81 -5.21
C TYR A 20 3.50 6.33 -6.66
N ALA A 21 4.27 5.27 -6.91
CA ALA A 21 4.38 4.66 -8.23
C ALA A 21 3.03 4.18 -8.76
N ASP A 22 2.26 3.49 -7.91
CA ASP A 22 0.89 3.05 -8.24
C ASP A 22 -0.03 4.23 -8.57
N SER A 23 0.02 5.30 -7.77
CA SER A 23 -0.76 6.52 -8.02
C SER A 23 -0.35 7.22 -9.32
N ALA A 24 0.93 7.16 -9.69
CA ALA A 24 1.46 7.81 -10.88
C ALA A 24 1.15 7.01 -12.16
N ALA A 25 0.88 5.70 -12.08
CA ALA A 25 0.74 4.82 -13.24
C ALA A 25 -0.35 5.26 -14.24
N ALA A 26 -1.42 5.91 -13.75
CA ALA A 26 -2.52 6.37 -14.61
C ALA A 26 -2.18 7.62 -15.43
N GLU A 27 -1.34 8.51 -14.89
CA GLU A 27 -1.04 9.81 -15.50
C GLU A 27 0.37 9.86 -16.10
N MET A 28 1.31 9.12 -15.50
CA MET A 28 2.73 9.09 -15.83
C MET A 28 3.26 7.64 -15.78
N PRO A 29 2.89 6.76 -16.74
CA PRO A 29 3.29 5.35 -16.74
C PRO A 29 4.81 5.13 -16.68
N TRP A 30 5.57 5.97 -17.39
CA TRP A 30 7.03 5.90 -17.43
C TRP A 30 7.69 6.16 -16.06
N LEU A 31 7.05 6.97 -15.22
CA LEU A 31 7.56 7.28 -13.88
C LEU A 31 7.27 6.12 -12.92
N ALA A 32 6.09 5.53 -13.03
CA ALA A 32 5.71 4.35 -12.27
C ALA A 32 6.64 3.16 -12.59
N GLU A 33 6.93 2.94 -13.87
CA GLU A 33 7.87 1.90 -14.32
C GLU A 33 9.28 2.14 -13.77
N TRP A 34 9.82 3.35 -13.93
CA TRP A 34 11.14 3.71 -13.42
C TRP A 34 11.25 3.58 -11.88
N LEU A 35 10.20 3.97 -11.14
CA LEU A 35 10.13 3.79 -9.69
C LEU A 35 10.06 2.30 -9.32
N GLY A 36 9.31 1.50 -10.07
CA GLY A 36 9.23 0.06 -9.90
C GLY A 36 10.59 -0.62 -10.05
N GLU A 37 11.35 -0.29 -11.10
CA GLU A 37 12.71 -0.79 -11.31
C GLU A 37 13.64 -0.41 -10.14
N ARG A 38 13.57 0.86 -9.68
CA ARG A 38 14.35 1.35 -8.54
C ARG A 38 14.01 0.63 -7.23
N LEU A 39 12.74 0.29 -7.03
CA LEU A 39 12.25 -0.40 -5.83
C LEU A 39 12.60 -1.89 -5.85
N GLN A 40 12.61 -2.51 -7.02
CA GLN A 40 13.13 -3.86 -7.21
C GLN A 40 14.63 -3.95 -6.88
N ASP A 41 15.42 -2.96 -7.32
CA ASP A 41 16.84 -2.87 -6.94
C ASP A 41 17.03 -2.68 -5.42
N ALA A 42 16.09 -2.00 -4.77
CA ALA A 42 16.14 -1.69 -3.33
C ALA A 42 15.65 -2.83 -2.43
N ALA A 43 14.86 -3.77 -2.97
CA ALA A 43 14.47 -4.98 -2.26
C ALA A 43 15.69 -5.91 -2.15
N GLN A 44 16.28 -6.02 -0.97
CA GLN A 44 17.37 -6.98 -0.72
C GLN A 44 16.80 -8.42 -0.70
N GLY A 45 16.71 -9.06 -1.87
CA GLY A 45 16.30 -10.46 -2.04
C GLY A 45 14.84 -10.65 -2.48
N ASP A 46 14.31 -11.87 -2.32
CA ASP A 46 12.92 -12.28 -2.61
C ASP A 46 11.89 -11.66 -1.64
N GLU A 47 12.16 -10.46 -1.08
CA GLU A 47 11.23 -9.81 -0.17
C GLU A 47 9.95 -9.43 -0.92
N PRO A 48 8.79 -9.96 -0.51
CA PRO A 48 7.54 -9.66 -1.19
C PRO A 48 7.20 -8.17 -1.01
N PRO A 49 6.49 -7.55 -1.97
CA PRO A 49 6.09 -6.15 -1.89
C PRO A 49 5.49 -5.80 -0.52
N THR A 50 5.97 -4.69 0.05
CA THR A 50 5.56 -4.19 1.36
C THR A 50 4.19 -3.56 1.25
N HIS A 51 3.16 -4.41 1.17
CA HIS A 51 1.79 -4.02 1.42
C HIS A 51 1.70 -3.59 2.89
N CYS A 52 2.07 -2.35 3.19
CA CYS A 52 1.99 -1.82 4.54
C CYS A 52 0.51 -1.71 4.90
N GLY A 53 -0.01 -2.70 5.63
CA GLY A 53 -1.43 -2.75 5.98
C GLY A 53 -1.95 -1.45 6.57
N ALA A 54 -1.17 -0.81 7.44
CA ALA A 54 -1.49 0.51 8.00
C ALA A 54 -1.58 1.64 6.95
N THR A 55 -0.80 1.60 5.87
CA THR A 55 -0.90 2.58 4.78
C THR A 55 -2.14 2.33 3.94
N VAL A 56 -2.41 1.06 3.62
CA VAL A 56 -3.59 0.63 2.88
C VAL A 56 -4.87 0.99 3.63
N GLU A 57 -4.92 0.74 4.94
CA GLU A 57 -6.01 1.13 5.82
C GLU A 57 -6.22 2.65 5.85
N ARG A 58 -5.14 3.43 6.00
CA ARG A 58 -5.22 4.90 6.04
C ARG A 58 -5.71 5.51 4.72
N VAL A 59 -5.27 4.98 3.58
CA VAL A 59 -5.75 5.41 2.26
C VAL A 59 -7.21 5.05 2.07
N PHE A 60 -7.60 3.84 2.49
CA PHE A 60 -8.99 3.39 2.45
C PHE A 60 -9.90 4.30 3.30
N ASP A 61 -9.49 4.64 4.53
CA ASP A 61 -10.26 5.51 5.42
C ASP A 61 -10.44 6.92 4.82
N LEU A 62 -9.42 7.46 4.18
CA LEU A 62 -9.53 8.76 3.49
C LEU A 62 -10.53 8.70 2.31
N ALA A 63 -10.46 7.65 1.49
CA ALA A 63 -11.36 7.46 0.37
C ALA A 63 -12.81 7.23 0.83
N HIS A 64 -12.99 6.44 1.90
CA HIS A 64 -14.30 6.19 2.49
C HIS A 64 -14.91 7.47 3.07
N ALA A 65 -14.13 8.29 3.78
CA ALA A 65 -14.59 9.58 4.29
C ALA A 65 -15.02 10.54 3.17
N TRP A 66 -14.28 10.57 2.06
CA TRP A 66 -14.67 11.34 0.88
C TRP A 66 -15.97 10.80 0.26
N ALA A 67 -16.07 9.48 0.07
CA ALA A 67 -17.26 8.86 -0.50
C ALA A 67 -18.50 9.09 0.36
N ALA A 68 -18.37 9.08 1.68
CA ALA A 68 -19.45 9.38 2.62
C ALA A 68 -20.00 10.81 2.49
N SER A 69 -19.24 11.73 1.88
CA SER A 69 -19.70 13.09 1.57
C SER A 69 -20.49 13.21 0.26
N ARG A 70 -20.59 12.12 -0.53
CA ARG A 70 -21.23 12.10 -1.84
C ARG A 70 -22.71 11.72 -1.73
N PRO A 71 -23.60 12.29 -2.56
CA PRO A 71 -25.04 12.04 -2.49
C PRO A 71 -25.45 10.61 -2.89
N ASP A 72 -24.59 9.89 -3.59
CA ASP A 72 -24.74 8.51 -4.05
C ASP A 72 -23.99 7.50 -3.17
N TYR A 73 -23.62 7.90 -1.95
CA TYR A 73 -22.88 7.06 -1.02
C TYR A 73 -23.64 5.76 -0.66
N ALA A 74 -22.99 4.63 -0.91
CA ALA A 74 -23.49 3.30 -0.59
C ALA A 74 -22.71 2.67 0.59
N ALA A 75 -23.11 2.99 1.82
CA ALA A 75 -22.45 2.51 3.04
C ALA A 75 -22.17 0.99 3.06
N ALA A 76 -23.17 0.18 2.71
CA ALA A 76 -23.04 -1.28 2.73
C ALA A 76 -21.96 -1.82 1.77
N ALA A 77 -21.75 -1.16 0.62
CA ALA A 77 -20.70 -1.54 -0.32
C ALA A 77 -19.31 -1.23 0.23
N TRP A 78 -19.16 -0.08 0.92
CA TRP A 78 -17.90 0.32 1.54
C TRP A 78 -17.52 -0.56 2.74
N GLU A 79 -18.48 -0.93 3.59
CA GLU A 79 -18.23 -1.88 4.68
C GLU A 79 -17.82 -3.26 4.14
N HIS A 80 -18.46 -3.73 3.07
CA HIS A 80 -18.05 -4.99 2.43
C HIS A 80 -16.61 -4.95 1.91
N VAL A 81 -16.18 -3.85 1.30
CA VAL A 81 -14.79 -3.67 0.85
C VAL A 81 -13.83 -3.60 2.03
N ARG A 82 -14.21 -2.93 3.14
CA ARG A 82 -13.40 -2.89 4.37
C ARG A 82 -13.15 -4.29 4.93
N ASP A 83 -14.19 -5.12 5.00
CA ASP A 83 -14.07 -6.49 5.51
C ASP A 83 -13.16 -7.36 4.63
N GLN A 84 -13.26 -7.22 3.31
CA GLN A 84 -12.37 -7.92 2.37
C GLN A 84 -10.92 -7.44 2.50
N LEU A 85 -10.72 -6.13 2.63
CA LEU A 85 -9.40 -5.53 2.81
C LEU A 85 -8.72 -6.02 4.09
N GLN A 86 -9.45 -6.03 5.21
CA GLN A 86 -8.95 -6.53 6.49
C GLN A 86 -8.61 -8.03 6.43
N GLN A 87 -9.41 -8.83 5.72
CA GLN A 87 -9.09 -10.24 5.49
C GLN A 87 -7.80 -10.41 4.67
N MET A 88 -7.64 -9.67 3.58
CA MET A 88 -6.44 -9.74 2.75
C MET A 88 -5.17 -9.30 3.50
N LEU A 89 -5.29 -8.25 4.33
CA LEU A 89 -4.18 -7.75 5.16
C LEU A 89 -3.87 -8.69 6.35
N GLY A 90 -4.90 -9.33 6.92
CA GLY A 90 -4.78 -10.28 8.04
C GLY A 90 -4.30 -11.68 7.63
N GLN A 91 -4.53 -12.10 6.38
CA GLN A 91 -4.06 -13.38 5.84
C GLN A 91 -2.53 -13.49 5.71
N ARG A 92 -1.77 -12.41 5.99
CA ARG A 92 -0.31 -12.43 6.09
C ARG A 92 0.25 -12.87 7.45
N THR A 93 -0.57 -13.43 8.33
CA THR A 93 -0.07 -14.25 9.45
C THR A 93 -0.68 -15.64 9.38
N PRO A 94 0.05 -16.58 8.80
CA PRO A 94 0.53 -17.72 9.58
C PRO A 94 2.04 -17.51 9.77
N VAL A 95 2.43 -17.35 11.04
CA VAL A 95 3.74 -17.84 11.45
C VAL A 95 3.73 -19.32 11.06
N ASP A 96 4.67 -19.73 10.22
CA ASP A 96 5.08 -21.14 10.10
C ASP A 96 5.61 -21.59 11.46
N ASP A 97 4.69 -21.86 12.38
CA ASP A 97 4.90 -22.78 13.48
C ASP A 97 4.27 -24.09 12.99
N PHE A 98 5.12 -25.04 12.57
CA PHE A 98 5.11 -26.45 12.98
C PHE A 98 6.03 -27.29 12.08
N ILE A 99 7.20 -27.64 12.67
CA ILE A 99 8.15 -28.75 12.37
C ILE A 99 9.03 -28.61 11.11
#